data_AF-A0A6I7R7A5-F1
#
_entry.id   AF-A0A6I7R7A5-F1
#
_cell.length_a   1.000
_cell.length_b   1.000
_cell.length_c   1.000
_cell.angle_alpha   90.00
_cell.angle_beta   90.00
_cell.angle_gamma   90.00
#
_symmetry.space_group_name_H-M   'P 1'
#
loop_
_entity.id
_entity.type
_entity.pdbx_description
1 polymer ?
#
loop_
_entity_poly.entity_id
_entity_poly.type
_entity_poly.pdbx_seq_one_letter_code
_entity_poly.pdbx_strand_id
1 'polypeptide(L)' 'MTKITIQLDRDICIGTFACTAEAPELFEAGDDGRVDLIKSVFNEESEVYELVINQSVLEAAKEAAAVCPVDAIVITEDE' A
#
# COMPACT_ATOMS: atom_id res chain seq x y z
N MET A 1 12.73 -17.41 -0.54
CA MET A 1 12.92 -15.96 -0.73
C MET A 1 11.65 -15.36 -0.17
N THR A 2 11.74 -14.65 0.95
CA THR A 2 10.55 -14.11 1.62
C THR A 2 9.79 -13.22 0.64
N LYS A 3 8.57 -13.63 0.29
CA LYS A 3 7.72 -12.85 -0.61
C LYS A 3 6.93 -11.87 0.25
N ILE A 4 7.21 -10.59 0.06
CA ILE A 4 6.53 -9.52 0.79
C ILE A 4 5.43 -8.97 -0.12
N THR A 5 4.21 -8.92 0.39
CA THR A 5 3.05 -8.38 -0.33
C THR A 5 2.47 -7.21 0.44
N ILE A 6 2.28 -6.09 -0.24
CA ILE A 6 1.52 -4.93 0.25
C ILE A 6 0.12 -5.03 -0.32
N GLN A 7 -0.87 -4.79 0.53
CA GLN A 7 -2.27 -4.66 0.16
C GLN A 7 -2.76 -3.26 0.52
N LEU A 8 -3.46 -2.60 -0.39
CA LEU A 8 -4.10 -1.30 -0.18
C LEU A 8 -5.61 -1.46 -0.35
N ASP A 9 -6.33 -1.22 0.73
CA ASP A 9 -7.79 -1.11 0.72
C ASP A 9 -8.19 0.33 0.38
N ARG A 10 -8.67 0.52 -0.85
CA ARG A 10 -9.13 1.83 -1.30
C ARG A 10 -10.50 2.19 -0.75
N ASP A 11 -11.29 1.24 -0.25
CA ASP A 11 -12.64 1.52 0.27
C ASP A 11 -12.57 2.31 1.59
N ILE A 12 -11.67 1.90 2.49
CA ILE A 12 -11.45 2.60 3.76
C ILE A 12 -10.46 3.76 3.66
N CYS A 13 -9.77 3.90 2.52
CA CYS A 13 -8.86 5.02 2.27
C CYS A 13 -9.61 6.36 2.29
N ILE A 14 -9.21 7.24 3.20
CA ILE A 14 -9.78 8.59 3.37
C ILE A 14 -8.98 9.71 2.69
N GLY A 15 -7.97 9.39 1.89
CA GLY A 15 -7.22 10.40 1.12
C GLY A 15 -6.34 11.33 1.97
N THR A 16 -5.71 10.82 3.04
CA THR A 16 -4.78 11.64 3.86
C THR A 16 -3.45 11.91 3.15
N PHE A 17 -3.10 11.07 2.16
CA PHE A 17 -1.85 11.13 1.38
C PHE A 17 -0.54 11.01 2.19
N ALA A 18 -0.59 10.69 3.49
CA ALA A 18 0.61 10.51 4.33
C ALA A 18 1.54 9.41 3.79
N CYS A 19 0.98 8.29 3.32
CA CYS A 19 1.75 7.20 2.72
C CYS A 19 2.49 7.60 1.43
N THR A 20 1.98 8.56 0.66
CA THR A 20 2.68 9.08 -0.53
C THR A 20 3.91 9.92 -0.17
N ALA A 21 3.94 10.51 1.03
CA ALA A 21 5.12 11.23 1.52
C ALA A 21 6.19 10.27 2.05
N GLU A 22 5.79 9.22 2.78
CA GLU A 22 6.71 8.24 3.35
C GLU A 22 7.27 7.27 2.30
N ALA A 23 6.43 6.82 1.36
CA ALA A 23 6.81 5.87 0.32
C ALA A 23 6.32 6.32 -1.08
N PRO A 24 6.88 7.42 -1.62
CA PRO A 24 6.48 7.97 -2.93
C PRO A 24 6.77 7.04 -4.11
N GLU A 25 7.61 6.02 -3.93
CA GLU A 25 7.87 5.00 -4.95
C GLU A 25 6.83 3.87 -4.98
N LEU A 26 6.02 3.75 -3.92
CA LEU A 26 4.97 2.75 -3.78
C LEU A 26 3.58 3.35 -3.91
N PHE A 27 3.36 4.59 -3.47
CA PHE A 27 2.04 5.22 -3.43
C PHE A 27 2.01 6.53 -4.22
N GLU A 28 0.95 6.75 -4.97
CA GLU A 28 0.67 7.99 -5.68
C GLU A 28 -0.72 8.55 -5.32
N ALA A 29 -0.93 9.84 -5.53
CA ALA A 29 -2.24 10.46 -5.34
C ALA A 29 -3.11 10.19 -6.57
N GLY A 30 -4.21 9.45 -6.39
CA GLY A 30 -5.19 9.19 -7.43
C GLY A 30 -6.13 10.38 -7.67
N ASP A 31 -6.70 10.46 -8.87
CA ASP A 31 -7.57 11.56 -9.30
C ASP A 31 -8.93 11.62 -8.55
N ASP A 32 -9.35 10.52 -7.93
CA ASP A 32 -10.60 10.41 -7.15
C ASP A 32 -10.44 10.84 -5.68
N GLY A 33 -9.29 11.40 -5.31
CA GLY A 33 -9.02 11.84 -3.94
C GLY A 33 -8.63 10.71 -2.99
N ARG A 34 -8.34 9.51 -3.52
CA ARG A 34 -7.75 8.39 -2.79
C ARG A 34 -6.30 8.19 -3.21
N VAL A 35 -5.61 7.34 -2.46
CA VAL A 35 -4.26 6.92 -2.80
C VAL A 35 -4.32 5.72 -3.73
N ASP A 36 -3.38 5.65 -4.66
CA ASP A 36 -3.15 4.52 -5.54
C ASP A 36 -1.83 3.82 -5.21
N LEU A 37 -1.83 2.48 -5.29
CA LEU A 37 -0.64 1.66 -5.11
C LEU A 37 0.00 1.42 -6.49
N ILE A 38 1.21 1.94 -6.68
CA ILE A 38 1.93 1.95 -7.95
C ILE A 38 2.21 0.52 -8.41
N LYS A 39 1.88 0.20 -9.67
CA LYS A 39 2.08 -1.15 -10.28
C LYS A 39 1.37 -2.30 -9.53
N SER A 40 0.37 -1.99 -8.72
CA SER A 40 -0.45 -3.00 -8.06
C SER A 40 -1.38 -3.73 -9.02
N VAL A 41 -1.85 -4.89 -8.59
CA VAL A 41 -2.88 -5.69 -9.24
C VAL A 41 -4.12 -5.65 -8.36
N PHE A 42 -5.28 -5.33 -8.94
CA PHE A 42 -6.54 -5.39 -8.21
C PHE A 42 -6.97 -6.84 -8.01
N ASN A 43 -7.23 -7.23 -6.77
CA ASN A 43 -7.74 -8.54 -6.42
C ASN A 43 -9.26 -8.46 -6.24
N GLU A 44 -10.00 -9.07 -7.18
CA GLU A 44 -11.48 -9.05 -7.18
C GLU A 44 -12.09 -9.85 -6.01
N GLU A 45 -11.38 -10.81 -5.42
CA GLU A 45 -11.90 -11.62 -4.30
C GLU A 45 -11.83 -10.87 -2.97
N SER A 46 -10.78 -10.08 -2.78
CA SER A 46 -10.57 -9.30 -1.54
C SER A 46 -10.89 -7.82 -1.68
N GLU A 47 -11.23 -7.36 -2.89
CA GLU A 47 -11.51 -5.95 -3.23
C GLU A 47 -10.37 -4.97 -2.87
N VAL A 48 -9.13 -5.47 -2.81
CA VAL A 48 -7.92 -4.70 -2.47
C VAL A 48 -6.89 -4.71 -3.60
N TYR A 49 -6.00 -3.73 -3.58
CA TYR A 49 -4.87 -3.64 -4.51
C TYR A 49 -3.63 -4.26 -3.92
N GLU A 50 -3.00 -5.19 -4.64
CA GLU A 50 -1.86 -5.95 -4.14
C GLU A 50 -0.58 -5.67 -4.94
N LEU A 51 0.54 -5.54 -4.26
CA LEU A 51 1.87 -5.38 -4.86
C LEU A 51 2.88 -6.25 -4.16
N VAL A 52 3.62 -7.05 -4.94
CA VAL A 52 4.76 -7.79 -4.42
C VAL A 52 5.99 -6.90 -4.44
N ILE A 53 6.62 -6.73 -3.29
CA ILE A 53 7.79 -5.87 -3.11
C ILE A 53 9.02 -6.67 -2.68
N ASN A 54 10.18 -6.05 -2.82
CA ASN A 54 11.44 -6.59 -2.32
C ASN A 54 11.75 -6.00 -0.93
N GLN A 55 12.69 -6.64 -0.22
CA GLN A 55 13.09 -6.22 1.12
C GLN A 55 13.65 -4.78 1.17
N SER A 56 14.22 -4.28 0.06
CA SER A 56 14.77 -2.92 0.00
C SER A 56 13.75 -1.81 0.23
N VAL A 57 12.46 -2.06 -0.03
CA VAL A 57 11.38 -1.06 0.13
C VAL A 57 10.44 -1.41 1.29
N LEU A 58 10.77 -2.47 2.04
CA LEU A 58 9.97 -2.96 3.15
C LEU A 58 9.85 -1.94 4.28
N GLU A 59 10.93 -1.24 4.61
CA GLU A 59 10.92 -0.23 5.66
C GLU A 59 9.99 0.93 5.29
N ALA A 60 10.15 1.49 4.08
CA ALA A 60 9.27 2.55 3.58
C ALA A 60 7.79 2.11 3.54
N ALA A 61 7.51 0.86 3.13
CA ALA A 61 6.16 0.31 3.18
C ALA A 61 5.61 0.25 4.60
N LYS A 62 6.41 -0.21 5.57
CA LYS A 62 6.03 -0.30 6.99
C LYS A 62 5.77 1.07 7.60
N GLU A 63 6.59 2.07 7.28
CA GLU A 63 6.39 3.46 7.70
C GLU A 63 5.10 4.04 7.09
N ALA A 64 4.88 3.83 5.79
CA ALA A 64 3.65 4.24 5.11
C ALA A 64 2.37 3.61 5.71
N ALA A 65 2.44 2.34 6.12
CA ALA A 65 1.35 1.68 6.83
C ALA A 65 1.13 2.29 8.22
N ALA A 66 2.21 2.55 8.97
CA ALA A 66 2.15 3.10 10.33
C ALA A 66 1.58 4.53 10.40
N VAL A 67 1.76 5.34 9.36
CA VAL A 67 1.18 6.70 9.28
C VAL A 67 -0.28 6.70 8.84
N CYS A 68 -0.84 5.57 8.40
CA CYS A 68 -2.21 5.50 7.94
C CYS A 68 -3.19 5.56 9.13
N PRO A 69 -4.06 6.58 9.24
CA PRO A 69 -4.95 6.71 10.38
C PRO A 69 -6.12 5.71 10.39
N VAL A 70 -6.30 4.97 9.30
CA VAL A 70 -7.42 4.06 9.05
C VAL A 70 -6.95 2.65 8.70
N ASP A 71 -5.65 2.35 8.86
CA ASP A 71 -5.07 1.04 8.58
C ASP A 71 -5.41 0.48 7.18
N ALA A 72 -5.48 1.35 6.16
CA ALA A 72 -5.77 0.98 4.77
C ALA A 72 -4.66 0.14 4.11
N ILE A 73 -3.49 0.04 4.72
CA ILE A 73 -2.30 -0.59 4.15
C ILE A 73 -1.93 -1.79 5.03
N VAL A 74 -1.93 -2.98 4.44
CA VAL A 74 -1.57 -4.23 5.11
C VAL A 74 -0.32 -4.80 4.45
N ILE A 75 0.62 -5.31 5.24
CA ILE A 75 1.86 -5.92 4.75
C ILE A 75 1.93 -7.35 5.26
N THR A 76 2.10 -8.29 4.34
CA THR A 76 2.24 -9.72 4.64
C THR A 76 3.60 -10.22 4.16
N GLU A 77 4.25 -11.04 4.99
CA GLU A 77 5.54 -11.65 4.71
C GLU A 77 5.32 -13.18 4.66
N ASP A 78 5.42 -13.77 3.46
CA ASP A 78 5.25 -15.22 3.24
C ASP A 78 6.63 -15.87 3.03
N GLU A 79 6.95 -16.92 3.80
CA GLU A 79 8.28 -17.56 3.91
C GLU A 79 8.51 -18.71 2.92
#